data_AF-A0A9E4FQF0-F1
#
_entry.id   AF-A0A9E4FQF0-F1
#
_cell.length_a   1.000
_cell.length_b   1.000
_cell.length_c   1.000
_cell.angle_alpha   90.00
_cell.angle_beta   90.00
_cell.angle_gamma   90.00
#
_symmetry.space_group_name_H-M   'P 1'
#
loop_
_entity.id
_entity.type
_entity.pdbx_description
1 polymer ?
#
loop_
_entity_poly.entity_id
_entity_poly.type
_entity_poly.pdbx_seq_one_letter_code
_entity_poly.pdbx_strand_id
1 'polypeptide(L)'
;RRASREGIGMVVEGSHFIPGILDPASLGADVMCILDVPDRAELTERAHSQNHAKRALSGEQSQRLAELQEAILSMARENGDPVVVNNDLKSAIAQIKSLVGM
;
A
#
# COMPACT_ATOMS: atom_id res chain seq x y z
N ARG A 1 -15.36 10.62 7.04
CA ARG A 1 -15.72 12.07 7.12
C ARG A 1 -15.83 12.61 8.56
N ARG A 2 -16.04 11.75 9.57
CA ARG A 2 -16.04 12.18 10.97
C ARG A 2 -14.64 12.60 11.42
N ALA A 3 -13.62 11.83 11.03
CA ALA A 3 -12.20 12.11 11.27
C ALA A 3 -11.77 13.52 10.83
N SER A 4 -12.16 13.95 9.63
CA SER A 4 -11.84 15.29 9.10
C SER A 4 -12.58 16.42 9.81
N ARG A 5 -13.75 16.16 10.41
CA ARG A 5 -14.53 17.14 11.18
C ARG A 5 -14.10 17.22 12.64
N GLU A 6 -13.69 16.12 13.23
CA GLU A 6 -13.32 16.01 14.65
C GLU A 6 -11.81 16.18 14.89
N GLY A 7 -11.01 16.23 13.82
CA GLY A 7 -9.56 16.46 13.91
C GLY A 7 -8.76 15.23 14.39
N ILE A 8 -9.38 14.05 14.39
CA ILE A 8 -8.78 12.80 14.85
C ILE A 8 -8.85 11.80 13.69
N GLY A 9 -7.72 11.58 13.02
CA GLY A 9 -7.56 10.59 11.95
C GLY A 9 -6.68 9.44 12.40
N MET A 10 -6.92 8.24 11.85
CA MET A 10 -6.09 7.07 12.05
C MET A 10 -5.70 6.51 10.69
N VAL A 11 -4.42 6.19 10.52
CA VAL A 11 -3.91 5.41 9.40
C VAL A 11 -3.49 4.06 9.94
N VAL A 12 -3.95 2.99 9.30
CA VAL A 12 -3.55 1.62 9.62
C VAL A 12 -2.84 1.05 8.41
N GLU A 13 -1.67 0.47 8.63
CA GLU A 13 -0.82 -0.10 7.59
C GLU A 13 -0.60 -1.59 7.86
N GLY A 14 -0.57 -2.40 6.79
CA GLY A 14 -0.16 -3.79 6.89
C GLY A 14 -0.39 -4.56 5.60
N SER A 15 0.41 -5.61 5.39
CA SER A 15 0.29 -6.53 4.25
C SER A 15 -0.94 -7.44 4.31
N HIS A 16 -1.69 -7.42 5.41
CA HIS A 16 -2.86 -8.28 5.63
C HIS A 16 -4.17 -7.62 5.21
N PHE A 17 -4.14 -6.34 4.82
CA PHE A 17 -5.28 -5.64 4.25
C PHE A 17 -5.40 -5.98 2.76
N ILE A 18 -5.90 -7.18 2.50
CA ILE A 18 -5.97 -7.74 1.15
C ILE A 18 -7.25 -7.22 0.45
N PRO A 19 -7.12 -6.58 -0.74
CA PRO A 19 -8.26 -6.15 -1.55
C PRO A 19 -9.29 -7.26 -1.78
N GLY A 20 -10.58 -6.92 -1.68
CA GLY A 20 -11.69 -7.86 -1.88
C GLY A 20 -11.91 -8.89 -0.75
N ILE A 21 -10.97 -9.07 0.17
CA ILE A 21 -11.15 -9.92 1.36
C ILE A 21 -11.67 -9.09 2.54
N LEU A 22 -11.10 -7.90 2.73
CA LEU A 22 -11.46 -7.00 3.81
C LEU A 22 -12.19 -5.78 3.26
N ASP A 23 -13.43 -5.59 3.70
CA ASP A 23 -14.19 -4.39 3.38
C ASP A 23 -13.72 -3.22 4.27
N PRO A 24 -13.17 -2.13 3.71
CA PRO A 24 -12.74 -0.96 4.47
C PRO A 24 -13.87 -0.37 5.33
N ALA A 25 -15.11 -0.43 4.84
CA ALA A 25 -16.26 0.11 5.56
C ALA A 25 -16.54 -0.67 6.87
N SER A 26 -16.22 -1.97 6.90
CA SER A 26 -16.35 -2.79 8.11
C SER A 26 -15.41 -2.35 9.24
N LEU A 27 -14.28 -1.71 8.89
CA LEU A 27 -13.34 -1.11 9.83
C LEU A 27 -13.65 0.37 10.13
N GLY A 28 -14.70 0.93 9.53
CA GLY A 28 -14.98 2.36 9.57
C GLY A 28 -13.94 3.20 8.83
N ALA A 29 -13.17 2.60 7.91
CA ALA A 29 -12.20 3.31 7.10
C ALA A 29 -12.90 4.08 5.98
N ASP A 30 -12.53 5.34 5.81
CA ASP A 30 -13.05 6.19 4.72
C ASP A 30 -12.38 5.87 3.38
N VAL A 31 -11.15 5.37 3.40
CA VAL A 31 -10.32 5.04 2.23
C VAL A 31 -9.46 3.83 2.56
N MET A 32 -9.38 2.90 1.61
CA MET A 32 -8.29 1.92 1.50
C MET A 32 -7.56 2.17 0.19
N CYS A 33 -6.24 2.03 0.19
CA CYS A 33 -5.44 2.10 -1.02
C CYS A 33 -4.23 1.20 -0.89
N ILE A 34 -3.72 0.74 -2.02
CA ILE A 34 -2.51 -0.07 -2.09
C ILE A 34 -1.34 0.82 -2.50
N LEU A 35 -0.23 0.69 -1.78
CA LEU A 35 1.02 1.33 -2.16
C LEU A 35 1.80 0.38 -3.07
N ASP A 36 2.22 0.89 -4.22
CA ASP A 36 3.11 0.19 -5.13
C ASP A 36 4.37 1.01 -5.40
N VAL A 37 5.32 0.40 -6.08
CA VAL A 37 6.53 1.03 -6.63
C VAL A 37 6.52 0.89 -8.16
N PRO A 38 7.28 1.74 -8.88
CA PRO A 38 7.27 1.76 -10.35
C PRO A 38 7.47 0.39 -11.00
N ASP A 39 8.38 -0.42 -10.45
CA ASP A 39 8.68 -1.75 -10.96
C ASP A 39 9.16 -2.72 -9.85
N ARG A 40 9.27 -4.00 -10.20
CA ARG A 40 9.64 -5.06 -9.25
C ARG A 40 11.13 -5.10 -8.90
N ALA A 41 11.98 -4.54 -9.74
CA ALA A 41 13.39 -4.40 -9.41
C ALA A 41 13.55 -3.40 -8.27
N GLU A 42 12.84 -2.27 -8.34
CA GLU A 42 12.81 -1.26 -7.29
C GLU A 42 12.15 -1.78 -6.00
N LEU A 43 11.09 -2.60 -6.11
CA LEU A 43 10.50 -3.28 -4.94
C LEU A 43 11.56 -4.10 -4.19
N THR A 44 12.31 -4.90 -4.96
CA THR A 44 13.34 -5.78 -4.42
C THR A 44 14.49 -4.98 -3.82
N GLU A 45 14.97 -3.94 -4.51
CA GLU A 45 16.02 -3.06 -4.02
C GLU A 45 15.63 -2.39 -2.69
N ARG A 46 14.41 -1.83 -2.61
CA ARG A 46 13.89 -1.21 -1.38
C ARG A 46 13.78 -2.23 -0.26
N ALA A 47 13.34 -3.46 -0.54
CA ALA A 47 13.25 -4.54 0.45
C ALA A 47 14.61 -5.00 1.02
N HIS A 48 15.70 -4.80 0.28
CA HIS A 48 17.07 -5.07 0.72
C HIS A 48 17.79 -3.83 1.29
N SER A 49 17.12 -2.67 1.32
CA SER A 49 17.70 -1.44 1.86
C SER A 49 17.98 -1.53 3.37
N GLN A 50 18.77 -0.60 3.90
CA GLN A 50 19.12 -0.56 5.32
C GLN A 50 17.90 -0.49 6.25
N ASN A 51 16.78 0.07 5.77
CA ASN A 51 15.52 0.13 6.52
C ASN A 51 14.97 -1.27 6.86
N HIS A 52 15.40 -2.29 6.12
CA HIS A 52 15.01 -3.69 6.31
C HIS A 52 16.21 -4.59 6.65
N ALA A 53 17.33 -4.04 7.12
CA ALA A 53 18.55 -4.80 7.41
C ALA A 53 18.35 -5.98 8.39
N LYS A 54 17.33 -5.93 9.26
CA LYS A 54 16.97 -7.00 10.19
C LYS A 54 16.14 -8.13 9.55
N ARG A 55 15.73 -7.98 8.29
CA ARG A 55 14.89 -8.91 7.52
C ARG A 55 15.52 -9.18 6.15
N ALA A 56 16.79 -9.58 6.16
CA ALA A 56 17.46 -9.99 4.92
C ALA A 56 16.67 -11.11 4.25
N LEU A 57 16.20 -10.87 3.03
CA LEU A 57 15.43 -11.83 2.26
C LEU A 57 16.39 -12.73 1.47
N SER A 58 16.08 -14.02 1.37
CA SER A 58 16.71 -14.88 0.37
C SER A 58 16.23 -14.51 -1.03
N GLY A 59 16.92 -14.97 -2.07
CA GLY A 59 16.48 -14.76 -3.46
C GLY A 59 15.06 -15.30 -3.72
N GLU A 60 14.73 -16.46 -3.16
CA GLU A 60 13.39 -17.04 -3.23
C GLU A 60 12.35 -16.15 -2.53
N GLN A 61 12.67 -15.60 -1.36
CA GLN A 61 11.77 -14.70 -0.64
C GLN A 61 11.55 -13.38 -1.39
N SER A 62 12.57 -12.84 -2.05
CA SER A 62 12.42 -11.66 -2.91
C SER A 62 11.52 -11.92 -4.12
N GLN A 63 11.66 -13.10 -4.74
CA GLN A 63 10.76 -13.47 -5.83
C GLN A 63 9.31 -13.58 -5.35
N ARG A 64 9.07 -14.27 -4.23
CA ARG A 64 7.74 -14.38 -3.63
C ARG A 64 7.15 -13.02 -3.24
N LEU A 65 7.97 -12.07 -2.81
CA LEU A 65 7.54 -10.70 -2.53
C LEU A 65 7.01 -10.01 -3.80
N ALA A 66 7.72 -10.13 -4.92
CA ALA A 66 7.27 -9.55 -6.18
C ALA A 66 5.98 -10.22 -6.70
N GLU A 67 5.88 -11.54 -6.59
CA GLU A 67 4.68 -12.31 -6.95
C GLU A 67 3.48 -11.92 -6.08
N LEU A 68 3.68 -11.79 -4.77
CA LEU A 68 2.64 -11.34 -3.84
C LEU A 68 2.16 -9.92 -4.16
N GLN A 69 3.09 -9.01 -4.47
CA GLN A 69 2.73 -7.64 -4.84
C GLN A 69 1.86 -7.62 -6.11
N GLU A 70 2.22 -8.36 -7.15
CA GLU A 70 1.39 -8.46 -8.36
C GLU A 70 0.01 -9.05 -8.09
N ALA A 71 -0.08 -10.08 -7.25
CA ALA A 71 -1.37 -10.65 -6.85
C ALA A 71 -2.24 -9.61 -6.13
N ILE A 72 -1.67 -8.84 -5.18
CA ILE A 72 -2.37 -7.77 -4.47
C ILE A 72 -2.87 -6.69 -5.44
N LEU A 73 -2.05 -6.31 -6.43
CA LEU A 73 -2.42 -5.30 -7.41
C LEU A 73 -3.51 -5.79 -8.38
N SER A 74 -3.49 -7.07 -8.77
CA SER A 74 -4.59 -7.66 -9.54
C SER A 74 -5.88 -7.58 -8.75
N MET A 75 -5.86 -8.01 -7.49
CA MET A 75 -7.04 -7.95 -6.61
C MET A 75 -7.52 -6.50 -6.40
N ALA A 76 -6.61 -5.53 -6.23
CA ALA A 76 -6.97 -4.12 -6.12
C ALA A 76 -7.70 -3.63 -7.37
N ARG A 77 -7.19 -3.94 -8.56
CA ARG A 77 -7.82 -3.57 -9.84
C ARG A 77 -9.19 -4.22 -10.01
N GLU A 78 -9.31 -5.51 -9.65
CA GLU A 78 -10.57 -6.26 -9.74
C GLU A 78 -11.64 -5.71 -8.79
N ASN A 79 -11.25 -5.24 -7.61
CA ASN A 79 -12.17 -4.71 -6.59
C ASN A 79 -12.35 -3.18 -6.66
N GLY A 80 -11.63 -2.50 -7.57
CA GLY A 80 -11.69 -1.05 -7.72
C GLY A 80 -10.98 -0.26 -6.62
N ASP A 81 -10.07 -0.90 -5.88
CA ASP A 81 -9.27 -0.24 -4.86
C ASP A 81 -8.17 0.63 -5.49
N PRO A 82 -8.01 1.90 -5.05
CA PRO A 82 -6.96 2.78 -5.55
C PRO A 82 -5.55 2.22 -5.34
N VAL A 83 -4.72 2.32 -6.38
CA VAL A 83 -3.28 2.02 -6.31
C VAL A 83 -2.51 3.34 -6.41
N VAL A 84 -1.65 3.60 -5.43
CA VAL A 84 -0.75 4.76 -5.41
C VAL A 84 0.67 4.28 -5.69
N VAL A 85 1.22 4.68 -6.85
CA VAL A 85 2.59 4.33 -7.22
C VAL A 85 3.56 5.33 -6.61
N ASN A 86 4.43 4.85 -5.74
CA ASN A 86 5.40 5.64 -4.98
C ASN A 86 6.72 5.79 -5.73
N ASN A 87 6.68 6.58 -6.81
CA ASN A 87 7.87 7.01 -7.56
C ASN A 87 8.73 7.95 -6.71
N ASP A 88 8.07 8.92 -6.07
CA ASP A 88 8.66 9.84 -5.11
C ASP A 88 7.66 10.17 -4.00
N LEU A 89 8.18 10.48 -2.82
CA LEU A 89 7.38 10.69 -1.62
C LEU A 89 6.38 11.84 -1.76
N LYS A 90 6.75 12.92 -2.44
CA LYS A 90 5.91 14.12 -2.56
C LYS A 90 4.70 13.83 -3.43
N SER A 91 4.90 13.15 -4.56
CA SER A 91 3.82 12.75 -5.47
C SER A 91 2.91 11.70 -4.84
N ALA A 92 3.47 10.73 -4.11
CA ALA A 92 2.67 9.73 -3.41
C ALA A 92 1.77 10.37 -2.34
N ILE A 93 2.32 11.29 -1.52
CA ILE A 93 1.54 12.02 -0.52
C ILE A 93 0.43 12.85 -1.17
N ALA A 94 0.71 13.50 -2.31
CA ALA A 94 -0.30 14.28 -3.02
C ALA A 94 -1.46 13.42 -3.52
N GLN A 95 -1.18 12.23 -4.04
CA GLN A 95 -2.21 11.27 -4.47
C GLN A 95 -3.05 10.80 -3.27
N ILE A 96 -2.42 10.43 -2.15
CA ILE A 96 -3.14 10.02 -0.93
C ILE A 96 -4.04 11.15 -0.42
N LYS A 97 -3.55 12.39 -0.40
CA LYS A 97 -4.35 13.57 -0.02
C LYS A 97 -5.58 13.72 -0.91
N SER A 98 -5.41 13.57 -2.22
CA SER A 98 -6.54 13.58 -3.16
C SER A 98 -7.56 12.49 -2.85
N LEU A 99 -7.13 11.28 -2.46
CA LEU A 99 -8.03 10.18 -2.10
C LEU A 99 -8.85 10.48 -0.82
N VAL A 100 -8.23 11.11 0.18
CA VAL A 100 -8.92 11.48 1.44
C VAL A 100 -9.67 12.81 1.36
N GLY A 101 -9.59 13.52 0.23
CA GLY A 101 -10.26 14.81 -0.01
C GLY A 101 -9.58 16.00 0.67
N MET A 102 -8.25 16.01 0.71
CA MET A 102 -7.38 17.06 1.28
C MET A 102 -6.51 17.76 0.24
#